data_AF-A0A538ALS8-F1
#
_entry.id   AF-A0A538ALS8-F1
#
_cell.length_a   1.000
_cell.length_b   1.000
_cell.length_c   1.000
_cell.angle_alpha   90.00
_cell.angle_beta   90.00
_cell.angle_gamma   90.00
#
_symmetry.space_group_name_H-M   'P 1'
#
loop_
_entity.id
_entity.type
_entity.pdbx_description
1 polymer ?
#
loop_
_entity_poly.entity_id
_entity_poly.type
_entity_poly.pdbx_seq_one_letter_code
_entity_poly.pdbx_strand_id
1 'polypeptide(L)'
;MVVDTSGLWRAFWLRGLRRDDVSVIGFQVRTAVLTPSTYVVSVSGEIDMHSSPALEEELNWVLGNGADNAIVDLVEVGFVDSTALKVLVEALPRFADRGGQLILVSDDRRVQRTLEITGLAGKFAVETSLADAIARIMVPESEARRDAEG
;
A
#
# COMPACT_ATOMS: atom_id res chain seq x y z
N MET A 1 -19.65 -10.93 -21.98
CA MET A 1 -19.23 -9.51 -22.02
C MET A 1 -18.12 -9.37 -21.00
N VAL A 2 -16.88 -9.61 -21.43
CA VAL A 2 -15.70 -9.53 -20.55
C VAL A 2 -15.33 -8.06 -20.49
N VAL A 3 -15.48 -7.44 -19.33
CA VAL A 3 -15.04 -6.08 -19.09
C VAL A 3 -13.53 -6.15 -18.88
N ASP A 4 -12.78 -5.57 -19.82
CA ASP A 4 -11.34 -5.40 -19.72
C ASP A 4 -11.03 -4.37 -18.61
N THR A 5 -10.51 -4.86 -17.49
CA THR A 5 -10.20 -4.10 -16.26
C THR A 5 -8.82 -3.43 -16.29
N SER A 6 -8.07 -3.56 -17.38
CA SER A 6 -6.68 -3.11 -17.45
C SER A 6 -6.49 -1.59 -17.59
N GLY A 7 -7.55 -0.83 -17.93
CA GLY A 7 -7.45 0.62 -18.22
C GLY A 7 -8.22 1.59 -17.31
N LEU A 8 -9.13 1.11 -16.46
CA LEU A 8 -10.08 2.00 -15.75
C LEU A 8 -9.49 2.71 -14.52
N TRP A 9 -8.37 2.24 -13.97
CA TRP A 9 -7.73 2.84 -12.80
C TRP A 9 -6.89 4.08 -13.14
N ARG A 10 -6.41 4.22 -14.38
CA ARG A 10 -5.68 5.42 -14.83
C ARG A 10 -6.55 6.69 -14.84
N ALA A 11 -7.87 6.55 -14.99
CA ALA A 11 -8.79 7.67 -14.95
C ALA A 11 -9.09 8.15 -13.51
N PHE A 12 -8.97 7.26 -12.51
CA PHE A 12 -9.08 7.61 -11.09
C PHE A 12 -7.91 8.48 -10.59
N TRP A 13 -6.74 8.33 -11.23
CA TRP A 13 -5.50 9.05 -10.92
C TRP A 13 -5.57 10.59 -11.06
N LEU A 14 -6.54 11.14 -11.80
CA LEU A 14 -6.60 12.57 -12.10
C LEU A 14 -7.40 13.40 -11.08
N ARG A 15 -8.03 12.80 -10.07
CA ARG A 15 -9.01 13.50 -9.22
C ARG A 15 -8.57 13.81 -7.78
N GLY A 16 -7.35 13.46 -7.38
CA GLY A 16 -6.92 13.57 -5.97
C GLY A 16 -5.45 13.88 -5.71
N LEU A 17 -4.70 14.38 -6.68
CA LEU A 17 -3.27 14.72 -6.48
C LEU A 17 -3.14 15.89 -5.49
N ARG A 18 -2.56 15.64 -4.30
CA ARG A 18 -2.03 16.71 -3.43
C ARG A 18 -0.86 17.40 -4.15
N ARG A 19 -0.66 18.68 -3.85
CA ARG A 19 0.29 19.58 -4.55
C ARG A 19 1.70 19.60 -3.94
N ASP A 20 1.96 18.76 -2.94
CA ASP A 20 3.21 18.76 -2.18
C ASP A 20 3.99 17.45 -2.41
N ASP A 21 4.45 17.25 -3.66
CA ASP A 21 5.37 16.16 -3.98
C ASP A 21 6.76 16.47 -3.37
N VAL A 22 7.20 15.67 -2.40
CA VAL A 22 8.58 15.74 -1.88
C VAL A 22 9.49 14.97 -2.83
N SER A 23 10.32 15.68 -3.60
CA SER A 23 11.37 15.09 -4.44
C SER A 23 12.71 15.11 -3.72
N VAL A 24 13.12 13.96 -3.17
CA VAL A 24 14.54 13.62 -3.03
C VAL A 24 14.92 12.91 -4.34
N ILE A 25 16.08 13.21 -4.92
CA ILE A 25 16.45 12.75 -6.28
C ILE A 25 16.11 11.26 -6.47
N GLY A 26 15.09 10.96 -7.28
CA GLY A 26 14.66 9.59 -7.62
C GLY A 26 13.52 8.99 -6.79
N PHE A 27 13.05 9.63 -5.70
CA PHE A 27 11.95 9.14 -4.86
C PHE A 27 10.69 10.00 -5.01
N GLN A 28 9.53 9.36 -5.15
CA GLN A 28 8.21 10.02 -5.13
C GLN A 28 7.24 9.22 -4.27
N VAL A 29 6.36 9.93 -3.55
CA VAL A 29 5.21 9.34 -2.85
C VAL A 29 3.96 10.05 -3.31
N ARG A 30 2.93 9.29 -3.66
CA ARG A 30 1.63 9.81 -4.08
C ARG A 30 0.55 9.12 -3.28
N THR A 31 -0.39 9.90 -2.78
CA THR A 31 -1.51 9.40 -1.99
C THR A 31 -2.81 9.61 -2.74
N ALA A 32 -3.62 8.56 -2.86
CA ALA A 32 -4.95 8.58 -3.45
C ALA A 32 -5.99 8.01 -2.48
N VAL A 33 -7.21 8.56 -2.54
CA VAL A 33 -8.35 8.07 -1.75
C VAL A 33 -9.08 7.00 -2.56
N LEU A 34 -9.17 5.78 -2.03
CA LEU A 34 -9.97 4.71 -2.63
C LEU A 34 -11.41 4.76 -2.11
N THR A 35 -11.56 4.90 -0.80
CA THR A 35 -12.83 5.08 -0.09
C THR A 35 -12.62 6.10 1.03
N PRO A 36 -13.67 6.61 1.71
CA PRO A 36 -13.50 7.55 2.81
C PRO A 36 -12.56 7.10 3.93
N SER A 37 -12.36 5.78 4.13
CA SER A 37 -11.45 5.22 5.14
C SER A 37 -10.35 4.32 4.56
N THR A 38 -10.18 4.27 3.23
CA THR A 38 -9.11 3.49 2.58
C THR A 38 -8.30 4.36 1.64
N TYR A 39 -6.98 4.34 1.83
CA TYR A 39 -6.03 5.11 1.04
C TYR A 39 -5.05 4.19 0.29
N VAL A 40 -4.55 4.67 -0.85
CA VAL A 40 -3.44 4.07 -1.58
C VAL A 40 -2.27 5.03 -1.53
N VAL A 41 -1.13 4.56 -1.02
CA VAL A 41 0.14 5.28 -0.94
C VAL A 41 1.10 4.62 -1.94
N SER A 42 1.23 5.20 -3.13
CA SER A 42 2.13 4.72 -4.17
C SER A 42 3.50 5.35 -4.01
N VAL A 43 4.54 4.52 -3.97
CA VAL A 43 5.93 4.94 -3.85
C VAL A 43 6.67 4.52 -5.11
N SER A 44 7.54 5.40 -5.63
CA SER A 44 8.46 5.05 -6.71
C SER A 44 9.87 5.49 -6.39
N GLY A 45 10.85 4.75 -6.90
CA GLY A 45 12.27 4.99 -6.64
C GLY A 45 12.92 4.04 -5.64
N GLU A 46 13.75 4.58 -4.77
CA GLU A 46 14.43 3.84 -3.71
C GLU A 46 13.96 4.32 -2.33
N ILE A 47 13.62 3.37 -1.45
CA ILE A 47 13.29 3.67 -0.06
C ILE A 47 14.49 3.36 0.82
N ASP A 48 15.17 4.42 1.25
CA ASP A 48 16.39 4.38 2.06
C ASP A 48 16.24 5.24 3.33
N MET A 49 17.32 5.43 4.08
CA MET A 49 17.30 6.27 5.28
C MET A 49 16.88 7.74 5.05
N HIS A 50 17.02 8.26 3.84
CA HIS A 50 16.68 9.64 3.48
C HIS A 50 15.23 9.78 3.02
N SER A 51 14.68 8.77 2.35
CA SER A 51 13.29 8.79 1.87
C SER A 51 12.29 8.10 2.81
N SER A 52 12.76 7.25 3.73
CA SER A 52 11.92 6.60 4.76
C SER A 52 11.10 7.59 5.61
N PRO A 53 11.63 8.75 6.05
CA PRO A 53 10.84 9.73 6.78
C PRO A 53 9.63 10.26 5.99
N ALA A 54 9.75 10.43 4.68
CA ALA A 54 8.64 10.90 3.85
C ALA A 54 7.53 9.83 3.72
N LEU A 55 7.90 8.55 3.63
CA LEU A 55 6.92 7.46 3.71
C LEU A 55 6.22 7.44 5.08
N GLU A 56 6.96 7.63 6.17
CA GLU A 56 6.39 7.70 7.52
C GLU A 56 5.41 8.87 7.67
N GLU A 57 5.78 10.05 7.18
CA GLU A 57 4.94 11.24 7.18
C GLU A 57 3.63 11.01 6.40
N GLU A 58 3.69 10.39 5.22
CA GLU A 58 2.49 10.08 4.43
C GLU A 58 1.59 9.03 5.09
N LEU A 59 2.16 7.99 5.71
CA LEU A 59 1.40 7.01 6.48
C LEU A 59 0.72 7.64 7.70
N ASN A 60 1.40 8.54 8.39
CA ASN A 60 0.82 9.30 9.50
C ASN A 60 -0.27 10.26 9.01
N TRP A 61 -0.08 10.88 7.84
CA TRP A 61 -1.06 11.77 7.25
C TRP A 61 -2.36 11.02 6.93
N VAL A 62 -2.31 9.85 6.27
CA VAL A 62 -3.54 9.07 5.98
C VAL A 62 -4.23 8.61 7.26
N LEU A 63 -3.49 8.15 8.27
CA LEU A 63 -4.03 7.79 9.59
C LEU A 63 -4.72 9.00 10.27
N GLY A 64 -4.11 10.18 10.17
CA GLY A 64 -4.68 11.44 10.67
C GLY A 64 -5.95 11.88 9.93
N ASN A 65 -6.11 11.47 8.68
CA ASN A 65 -7.30 11.73 7.85
C ASN A 65 -8.35 10.60 7.91
N GLY A 66 -8.28 9.73 8.92
CA GLY A 66 -9.30 8.71 9.18
C GLY A 66 -9.15 7.43 8.36
N ALA A 67 -7.96 7.13 7.85
CA ALA A 67 -7.70 5.84 7.25
C ALA A 67 -7.83 4.71 8.28
N ASP A 68 -8.73 3.77 8.02
CA ASP A 68 -8.76 2.45 8.67
C ASP A 68 -7.85 1.49 7.91
N ASN A 69 -7.77 1.65 6.59
CA ASN A 69 -6.95 0.82 5.72
C ASN A 69 -6.00 1.66 4.87
N ALA A 70 -4.82 1.10 4.60
CA ALA A 70 -3.89 1.63 3.62
C ALA A 70 -3.29 0.52 2.77
N ILE A 71 -3.22 0.78 1.45
CA ILE A 71 -2.44 -0.02 0.52
C ILE A 71 -1.15 0.76 0.23
N VAL A 72 0.01 0.18 0.48
CA VAL A 72 1.30 0.74 0.10
C VAL A 72 1.75 0.06 -1.17
N ASP A 73 1.72 0.79 -2.27
CA ASP A 73 2.10 0.29 -3.58
C ASP A 73 3.59 0.55 -3.84
N LEU A 74 4.35 -0.55 -3.85
CA LEU A 74 5.81 -0.58 -4.00
C LEU A 74 6.24 -1.15 -5.37
N VAL A 75 5.32 -1.29 -6.34
CA VAL A 75 5.65 -1.89 -7.66
C VAL A 75 6.75 -1.11 -8.39
N GLU A 76 6.79 0.22 -8.23
CA GLU A 76 7.83 1.08 -8.82
C GLU A 76 9.05 1.27 -7.89
N VAL A 77 9.18 0.46 -6.83
CA VAL A 77 10.30 0.51 -5.88
C VAL A 77 11.29 -0.61 -6.17
N GLY A 78 12.53 -0.24 -6.53
CA GLY A 78 13.59 -1.21 -6.83
C GLY A 78 14.38 -1.70 -5.61
N PHE A 79 14.25 -1.02 -4.47
CA PHE A 79 15.01 -1.29 -3.25
C PHE A 79 14.30 -0.78 -2.00
N VAL A 80 14.32 -1.60 -0.94
CA VAL A 80 13.76 -1.29 0.39
C VAL A 80 14.80 -1.69 1.44
N ASP A 81 15.29 -0.72 2.21
CA ASP A 81 16.27 -0.94 3.29
C ASP A 81 15.61 -1.30 4.64
N SER A 82 16.43 -1.49 5.68
CA SER A 82 15.92 -1.78 7.03
C SER A 82 15.18 -0.60 7.68
N THR A 83 15.46 0.63 7.28
CA THR A 83 14.79 1.84 7.76
C THR A 83 13.36 1.90 7.23
N ALA A 84 13.20 1.63 5.95
CA ALA A 84 11.90 1.55 5.28
C ALA A 84 11.03 0.44 5.89
N LEU A 85 11.62 -0.74 6.11
CA LEU A 85 10.92 -1.85 6.78
C LEU A 85 10.49 -1.48 8.19
N LYS A 86 11.33 -0.75 8.95
CA LYS A 86 10.97 -0.29 10.28
C LYS A 86 9.74 0.61 10.24
N VAL A 87 9.69 1.59 9.33
CA VAL A 87 8.53 2.48 9.13
C VAL A 87 7.26 1.67 8.87
N LEU A 88 7.31 0.70 7.95
CA LEU A 88 6.17 -0.16 7.63
C LEU A 88 5.72 -1.01 8.83
N VAL A 89 6.68 -1.56 9.59
CA VAL A 89 6.39 -2.40 10.77
C VAL A 89 5.78 -1.57 11.91
N GLU A 90 6.23 -0.34 12.09
CA GLU A 90 5.69 0.57 13.12
C GLU A 90 4.31 1.12 12.74
N ALA A 91 3.96 1.14 11.46
CA ALA A 91 2.64 1.51 10.97
C ALA A 91 1.59 0.40 11.14
N LEU A 92 1.97 -0.88 11.02
CA LEU A 92 1.07 -2.04 11.16
C LEU A 92 0.11 -1.96 12.37
N PRO A 93 0.59 -1.80 13.62
CA PRO A 93 -0.30 -1.76 14.78
C PRO A 93 -1.26 -0.56 14.73
N ARG A 94 -0.87 0.57 14.10
CA ARG A 94 -1.69 1.79 14.05
C ARG A 94 -2.95 1.61 13.19
N PHE A 95 -2.87 0.80 12.14
CA PHE A 95 -4.04 0.40 11.33
C PHE A 95 -4.84 -0.72 12.02
N ALA A 96 -4.15 -1.68 12.65
CA ALA A 96 -4.81 -2.76 13.37
C ALA A 96 -5.64 -2.27 14.57
N ASP A 97 -5.15 -1.27 15.30
CA ASP A 97 -5.86 -0.64 16.44
C ASP A 97 -7.16 0.05 16.00
N ARG A 98 -7.29 0.38 14.71
CA ARG A 98 -8.52 0.91 14.09
C ARG A 98 -9.42 -0.18 13.51
N GLY A 99 -9.02 -1.45 13.59
CA GLY A 99 -9.73 -2.58 13.03
C GLY A 99 -9.54 -2.75 11.51
N GLY A 100 -8.60 -2.04 10.90
CA GLY A 100 -8.30 -2.16 9.48
C GLY A 100 -6.91 -2.74 9.20
N GLN A 101 -6.42 -2.56 7.98
CA GLN A 101 -5.27 -3.29 7.44
C GLN A 101 -4.26 -2.37 6.73
N LEU A 102 -2.99 -2.72 6.87
CA LEU A 102 -1.90 -2.21 6.01
C LEU A 102 -1.48 -3.33 5.06
N ILE A 103 -1.70 -3.14 3.76
CA ILE A 103 -1.37 -4.12 2.72
C ILE A 103 -0.22 -3.56 1.89
N LEU A 104 0.79 -4.39 1.63
CA LEU A 104 1.87 -4.06 0.70
C LEU A 104 1.57 -4.63 -0.67
N VAL A 105 1.88 -3.88 -1.73
CA VAL A 105 1.87 -4.39 -3.10
C VAL A 105 3.29 -4.42 -3.63
N SER A 106 3.76 -5.59 -4.03
CA SER A 106 5.08 -5.74 -4.65
C SER A 106 5.14 -7.02 -5.47
N ASP A 107 5.46 -6.89 -6.75
CA ASP A 107 5.82 -8.01 -7.62
C ASP A 107 7.33 -8.30 -7.64
N ASP A 108 8.16 -7.40 -7.08
CA ASP A 108 9.60 -7.62 -6.96
C ASP A 108 9.94 -8.71 -5.93
N ARG A 109 10.52 -9.81 -6.43
CA ARG A 109 11.03 -10.92 -5.60
C ARG A 109 12.09 -10.48 -4.59
N ARG A 110 12.82 -9.39 -4.83
CA ARG A 110 13.80 -8.85 -3.88
C ARG A 110 13.11 -8.33 -2.63
N VAL A 111 12.05 -7.54 -2.78
CA VAL A 111 11.25 -7.03 -1.65
C VAL A 111 10.65 -8.18 -0.86
N GLN A 112 10.05 -9.15 -1.55
CA GLN A 112 9.50 -10.36 -0.92
C GLN A 112 10.60 -11.13 -0.15
N ARG A 113 11.78 -11.32 -0.77
CA ARG A 113 12.91 -12.00 -0.13
C ARG A 113 13.45 -11.24 1.07
N THR A 114 13.48 -9.91 1.03
CA THR A 114 13.88 -9.08 2.17
C THR A 114 12.91 -9.27 3.33
N LEU A 115 11.60 -9.31 3.07
CA LEU A 115 10.59 -9.61 4.10
C LEU A 115 10.75 -11.01 4.68
N GLU A 116 11.08 -12.02 3.86
CA GLU A 116 11.37 -13.38 4.33
C GLU A 116 12.59 -13.43 5.25
N ILE A 117 13.72 -12.88 4.80
CA ILE A 117 15.00 -12.92 5.55
C ILE A 117 14.88 -12.18 6.88
N THR A 118 14.12 -11.09 6.91
CA THR A 118 13.88 -10.30 8.12
C THR A 118 12.79 -10.89 9.03
N GLY A 119 12.15 -12.00 8.64
CA GLY A 119 11.07 -12.63 9.40
C GLY A 119 9.78 -11.81 9.42
N LEU A 120 9.63 -10.88 8.48
CA LEU A 120 8.48 -9.98 8.35
C LEU A 120 7.43 -10.46 7.36
N ALA A 121 7.72 -11.49 6.55
CA ALA A 121 6.79 -12.03 5.56
C ALA A 121 5.42 -12.43 6.17
N GLY A 122 5.40 -12.94 7.40
CA GLY A 122 4.15 -13.29 8.10
C GLY A 122 3.44 -12.14 8.80
N LYS A 123 4.03 -10.93 8.84
CA LYS A 123 3.45 -9.75 9.48
C LYS A 123 2.66 -8.87 8.51
N PHE A 124 3.04 -8.89 7.23
CA PHE A 124 2.37 -8.11 6.20
C PHE A 124 1.45 -8.97 5.37
N ALA A 125 0.28 -8.42 5.06
CA ALA A 125 -0.44 -8.78 3.86
C ALA A 125 0.35 -8.27 2.65
N VAL A 126 0.81 -9.16 1.76
CA VAL A 126 1.54 -8.77 0.55
C VAL A 126 0.80 -9.31 -0.66
N GLU A 127 0.42 -8.43 -1.58
CA GLU A 127 -0.19 -8.78 -2.86
C GLU A 127 0.77 -8.45 -4.01
N THR A 128 0.61 -9.14 -5.16
CA THR A 128 1.46 -8.89 -6.33
C THR A 128 0.94 -7.79 -7.24
N SER A 129 -0.30 -7.34 -7.05
CA SER A 129 -0.87 -6.23 -7.82
C SER A 129 -1.78 -5.35 -6.97
N LEU A 130 -1.90 -4.08 -7.37
CA LEU A 130 -2.80 -3.13 -6.72
C LEU A 130 -4.25 -3.58 -6.85
N ALA A 131 -4.62 -4.25 -7.94
CA ALA A 131 -5.96 -4.78 -8.14
C ALA A 131 -6.30 -5.84 -7.09
N ASP A 132 -5.37 -6.75 -6.79
CA ASP A 132 -5.56 -7.80 -5.79
C ASP A 132 -5.70 -7.22 -4.38
N ALA A 133 -4.86 -6.22 -4.05
CA ALA A 133 -4.96 -5.50 -2.77
C ALA A 133 -6.28 -4.74 -2.61
N ILE A 134 -6.77 -4.09 -3.67
CA ILE A 134 -8.08 -3.44 -3.68
C ILE A 134 -9.19 -4.47 -3.49
N ALA A 135 -9.14 -5.59 -4.22
CA ALA A 135 -10.15 -6.64 -4.12
C ALA A 135 -10.22 -7.21 -2.70
N ARG A 136 -9.06 -7.41 -2.05
CA ARG A 136 -8.97 -7.87 -0.66
C ARG A 136 -9.64 -6.94 0.35
N ILE A 137 -9.53 -5.63 0.16
CA ILE A 137 -10.19 -4.64 1.03
C ILE A 137 -11.69 -4.58 0.73
N MET A 138 -12.06 -4.57 -0.54
CA MET A 138 -13.43 -4.32 -0.99
C MET A 138 -14.35 -5.55 -0.87
N VAL A 139 -13.79 -6.76 -0.84
CA VAL A 139 -14.52 -8.01 -0.65
C VAL A 139 -13.94 -8.72 0.57
N PRO A 140 -14.44 -8.42 1.78
CA PRO A 140 -14.03 -9.15 2.97
C PRO A 140 -14.41 -10.64 2.82
N GLU A 141 -13.54 -11.56 3.26
CA GLU A 141 -13.71 -13.03 3.19
C GLU A 141 -15.06 -13.56 3.69
N SER A 142 -15.85 -12.75 4.41
CA SER A 142 -17.21 -13.07 4.86
C SER A 142 -18.25 -13.18 3.74
N GLU A 143 -18.05 -12.58 2.57
CA GLU A 143 -18.94 -12.73 1.41
C GLU A 143 -18.53 -13.89 0.49
N ALA A 144 -17.23 -14.14 0.33
CA ALA A 144 -16.70 -15.22 -0.52
C ALA A 144 -17.12 -16.63 -0.06
N ARG A 145 -17.49 -16.81 1.22
CA ARG A 145 -18.00 -18.09 1.75
C ARG A 145 -19.49 -18.34 1.48
N ARG A 146 -20.28 -17.30 1.19
CA ARG A 146 -21.74 -17.46 0.94
C ARG A 146 -22.07 -17.91 -0.47
N ASP A 147 -21.20 -17.62 -1.44
CA ASP A 147 -21.41 -17.99 -2.85
C ASP A 147 -20.95 -19.42 -3.20
N ALA A 148 -20.31 -20.13 -2.25
CA ALA A 148 -19.86 -21.52 -2.43
C ALA A 148 -20.87 -22.57 -1.89
N GLU A 149 -21.97 -22.15 -1.26
CA GLU A 149 -22.99 -23.04 -0.66
C GLU A 149 -24.43 -22.74 -1.14
N GLY A 150 -24.58 -22.07 -2.30
CA GLY A 150 -25.89 -21.77 -2.93
C GLY A 150 -26.24 -22.70 -4.08
#